data_AF-A0A3B8RBB2-F1
#
_entry.id   AF-A0A3B8RBB2-F1
#
_cell.length_a   1.000
_cell.length_b   1.000
_cell.length_c   1.000
_cell.angle_alpha   90.00
_cell.angle_beta   90.00
_cell.angle_gamma   90.00
#
_symmetry.space_group_name_H-M   'P 1'
#
loop_
_entity.id
_entity.type
_entity.pdbx_description
1 polymer ?
#
loop_
_entity_poly.entity_id
_entity_poly.type
_entity_poly.pdbx_seq_one_letter_code
_entity_poly.pdbx_strand_id
1 'polypeptide(L)' 'MCRWAIENRVESIEALKTFDRDGYQYCPDASDSMRWVFRRKLDAR' A
#
# COMPACT_ATOMS: atom_id res chain seq x y z
N MET A 1 -2.13 -6.56 3.39
CA MET A 1 -2.30 -6.46 1.92
C MET A 1 -3.25 -7.52 1.37
N CYS A 2 -2.92 -8.83 1.36
CA CYS A 2 -3.76 -9.87 0.71
C CYS A 2 -5.22 -9.89 1.18
N ARG A 3 -5.47 -9.82 2.50
CA ARG A 3 -6.84 -9.74 3.03
C ARG A 3 -7.60 -8.52 2.49
N TRP A 4 -7.00 -7.33 2.53
CA TRP A 4 -7.62 -6.10 2.03
C TRP A 4 -7.91 -6.17 0.53
N ALA A 5 -7.00 -6.76 -0.26
CA ALA A 5 -7.20 -6.93 -1.70
C ALA A 5 -8.40 -7.82 -2.02
N ILE A 6 -8.62 -8.88 -1.24
CA ILE A 6 -9.79 -9.77 -1.38
C ILE A 6 -11.06 -9.05 -0.93
N GLU A 7 -11.03 -8.35 0.22
CA GLU A 7 -12.18 -7.60 0.75
C GLU A 7 -12.65 -6.50 -0.21
N ASN A 8 -11.72 -5.78 -0.83
CA ASN A 8 -12.02 -4.71 -1.79
C ASN A 8 -12.15 -5.19 -3.23
N ARG A 9 -12.05 -6.51 -3.47
CA ARG A 9 -12.03 -7.14 -4.80
C ARG A 9 -11.16 -6.36 -5.77
N VAL A 10 -9.89 -6.20 -5.42
CA VAL A 10 -8.93 -5.44 -6.22
C VAL A 10 -8.69 -6.15 -7.54
N GLU A 11 -9.17 -5.57 -8.63
CA GLU A 11 -9.06 -6.12 -9.98
C GLU A 11 -7.87 -5.53 -10.75
N SER A 12 -7.29 -4.44 -10.24
CA SER A 12 -6.19 -3.73 -10.88
C SER A 12 -5.06 -3.49 -9.90
N ILE A 13 -3.85 -3.68 -10.41
CA ILE A 13 -2.62 -3.51 -9.63
C ILE A 13 -2.55 -2.06 -9.10
N GLU A 14 -3.01 -1.07 -9.87
CA GLU A 14 -3.05 0.34 -9.44
C GLU A 14 -3.87 0.60 -8.16
N ALA A 15 -4.95 -0.16 -7.93
CA ALA A 15 -5.75 -0.05 -6.72
C ALA A 15 -5.03 -0.62 -5.48
N LEU A 16 -3.92 -1.34 -5.62
CA LEU A 16 -3.07 -1.66 -4.47
C LEU A 16 -2.36 -0.43 -3.91
N LYS A 17 -2.19 0.65 -4.68
CA LYS A 17 -1.59 1.90 -4.20
C LYS A 17 -2.46 2.63 -3.17
N THR A 18 -3.76 2.38 -3.17
CA THR A 18 -4.69 2.91 -2.16
C THR A 18 -4.78 2.04 -0.91
N PHE A 19 -3.96 0.99 -0.81
CA PHE A 19 -3.84 0.20 0.42
C PHE A 19 -3.35 1.09 1.57
N ASP A 20 -4.28 1.40 2.47
CA ASP A 20 -4.06 2.07 3.74
C ASP A 20 -4.67 1.23 4.88
N ARG A 21 -3.91 0.26 5.39
CA ARG A 21 -4.34 -0.58 6.52
C ARG A 21 -3.21 -0.67 7.52
N ASP A 22 -3.58 -0.67 8.80
CA ASP A 22 -2.63 -0.83 9.91
C ASP A 22 -1.54 0.27 9.94
N GLY A 23 -1.87 1.45 9.37
CA GLY A 23 -0.97 2.59 9.24
C GLY A 23 0.08 2.48 8.12
N TYR A 24 0.06 1.41 7.31
CA TYR A 24 0.89 1.30 6.12
C TYR A 24 0.26 2.07 4.96
N GLN A 25 1.02 2.97 4.36
CA GLN A 25 0.61 3.75 3.19
C GLN A 25 1.61 3.58 2.04
N TYR A 26 1.13 3.63 0.80
CA TYR A 26 1.98 3.61 -0.40
C TYR A 26 2.93 4.81 -0.40
N CYS A 27 4.23 4.54 -0.59
CA CYS A 27 5.27 5.56 -0.60
C CYS A 27 5.85 5.72 -2.01
N PRO A 28 5.35 6.69 -2.80
CA PRO A 28 5.79 6.86 -4.19
C PRO A 28 7.28 7.20 -4.30
N ASP A 29 7.82 7.91 -3.31
CA ASP A 29 9.24 8.30 -3.24
C ASP A 29 10.21 7.12 -3.12
N ALA A 30 9.78 6.03 -2.47
CA ALA A 30 10.56 4.80 -2.33
C ALA A 30 10.08 3.68 -3.27
N SER A 31 9.15 3.97 -4.18
CA SER A 31 8.58 2.99 -5.09
C SER A 31 9.10 3.20 -6.52
N ASP A 32 9.47 2.10 -7.15
CA ASP A 32 9.95 2.04 -8.53
C ASP A 32 8.93 1.34 -9.45
N SER A 33 9.22 1.32 -10.75
CA SER A 33 8.37 0.69 -11.77
C SER A 33 8.07 -0.79 -11.53
N MET A 34 8.97 -1.52 -10.86
CA MET A 34 8.79 -2.95 -10.54
C MET A 34 8.63 -3.24 -9.04
N ARG A 35 8.80 -2.25 -8.17
CA ARG A 35 8.77 -2.44 -6.72
C ARG A 35 7.99 -1.34 -6.04
N TRP A 36 6.92 -1.70 -5.36
CA TRP A 36 6.10 -0.76 -4.62
C TRP A 36 6.34 -0.92 -3.13
N VAL A 37 6.77 0.17 -2.51
CA VAL A 37 7.12 0.20 -1.09
C VAL A 37 5.99 0.85 -0.31
N PHE A 38 5.44 0.08 0.63
CA PHE A 38 4.44 0.55 1.58
C PHE A 38 5.14 0.78 2.92
N ARG A 39 5.16 2.02 3.39
CA ARG A 39 5.78 2.37 4.67
C ARG A 39 4.69 2.67 5.68
N ARG A 40 4.89 2.19 6.90
CA ARG A 40 4.09 2.65 8.04
C ARG A 40 4.65 3.99 8.49
N LYS A 41 3.83 5.04 8.50
CA LYS A 41 4.16 6.23 9.30
C LYS A 41 4.01 5.81 10.76
N LEU A 42 5.07 5.24 11.32
CA LEU A 42 5.29 5.34 12.76
C LEU A 42 5.47 6.84 12.99
N ASP A 43 4.40 7.48 13.42
CA ASP A 43 4.46 8.81 14.02
C ASP A 43 5.60 8.74 15.06
N ALA A 44 6.73 9.36 14.73
CA ALA A 44 7.85 9.48 15.63
C ALA A 44 7.44 10.53 16.64
N ARG A 45 6.76 10.05 17.69
CA ARG A 45 6.43 10.84 18.88
C ARG A 45 7.67 11.45 19.51
#